data_AF-A0A399EMJ7-F1
#
_entry.id   AF-A0A399EMJ7-F1
#
_cell.length_a   1.000
_cell.length_b   1.000
_cell.length_c   1.000
_cell.angle_alpha   90.00
_cell.angle_beta   90.00
_cell.angle_gamma   90.00
#
_symmetry.space_group_name_H-M   'P 1'
#
loop_
_entity.id
_entity.type
_entity.pdbx_description
1 polymer ?
#
loop_
_entity_poly.entity_id
_entity_poly.type
_entity_poly.pdbx_seq_one_letter_code
_entity_poly.pdbx_strand_id
1 'polypeptide(L)'
;MLASLGLVALLSSCIDREPPPTYFVRVVNYCPFAVDFHIDGTYQLTVPSSGGVRTVVGIPKGVHRLEAYSTSTNHYFERYLDFYTDWEWTLCPGAAAAGDGPAQEARPAGR
;
A
#
# COMPACT_ATOMS: atom_id res chain seq x y z
N MET A 1 6.09 61.96 26.28
CA MET A 1 5.63 60.77 27.02
C MET A 1 5.39 59.67 26.00
N LEU A 2 6.20 58.61 26.03
CA LEU A 2 6.11 57.46 25.13
C LEU A 2 4.93 56.57 25.56
N ALA A 3 4.08 56.17 24.62
CA ALA A 3 3.05 55.15 24.84
C ALA A 3 3.38 53.91 24.00
N SER A 4 3.96 52.95 24.70
CA SER A 4 3.93 51.49 24.56
C SER A 4 3.59 50.86 23.20
N LEU A 5 4.60 50.21 22.63
CA LEU A 5 4.49 49.09 21.69
C LEU A 5 3.84 47.89 22.41
N GLY A 6 2.60 47.57 22.06
CA GLY A 6 1.95 46.32 22.44
C GLY A 6 2.37 45.20 21.47
N LEU A 7 3.35 44.40 21.89
CA LEU A 7 3.79 43.19 21.19
C LEU A 7 2.68 42.12 21.24
N VAL A 8 2.05 41.83 20.10
CA VAL A 8 1.14 40.69 19.96
C VAL A 8 1.98 39.43 19.79
N ALA A 9 2.12 38.64 20.84
CA ALA A 9 2.67 37.30 20.76
C ALA A 9 1.64 36.35 20.13
N LEU A 10 1.79 36.07 18.84
CA LEU A 10 1.09 34.97 18.16
C LEU A 10 1.56 33.65 18.77
N LEU A 11 0.71 33.03 19.59
CA LEU A 11 0.88 31.65 20.07
C LEU A 11 0.77 30.71 18.86
N SER A 12 1.90 30.52 18.17
CA SER A 12 2.10 29.45 17.20
C SER A 12 2.13 28.12 17.97
N SER A 13 0.94 27.62 18.32
CA SER A 13 0.76 26.23 18.69
C SER A 13 0.67 25.41 17.42
N CYS A 14 1.80 25.31 16.71
CA CYS A 14 2.04 24.15 15.87
C CYS A 14 2.10 22.97 16.83
N ILE A 15 0.96 22.33 17.07
CA ILE A 15 0.93 21.05 17.73
C ILE A 15 1.83 20.17 16.88
N ASP A 16 3.01 19.86 17.41
CA ASP A 16 3.95 18.84 16.95
C ASP A 16 3.24 17.48 17.07
N ARG A 17 2.22 17.29 16.22
CA ARG A 17 1.60 15.99 16.00
C ARG A 17 2.60 15.26 15.14
N GLU A 18 3.37 14.39 15.77
CA GLU A 18 4.16 13.39 15.08
C GLU A 18 3.32 12.84 13.92
N PRO A 19 3.85 12.83 12.68
CA PRO A 19 3.07 12.39 11.54
C PRO A 19 2.52 10.99 11.82
N PRO A 20 1.26 10.70 11.40
CA PRO A 20 0.66 9.41 11.68
C PRO A 20 1.57 8.29 11.16
N PRO A 21 1.65 7.15 11.86
CA PRO A 21 2.49 6.04 11.44
C PRO A 21 2.12 5.61 10.03
N THR A 22 3.13 5.28 9.25
CA THR A 22 2.97 4.73 7.90
C THR A 22 3.56 3.32 7.84
N TYR A 23 3.05 2.54 6.90
CA TYR A 23 3.37 1.12 6.72
C TYR A 23 3.76 0.85 5.27
N PHE A 24 4.16 -0.38 4.99
CA PHE A 24 4.38 -0.86 3.64
C PHE A 24 3.55 -2.11 3.31
N VAL A 25 3.37 -2.35 2.02
CA VAL A 25 2.98 -3.66 1.49
C VAL A 25 4.00 -4.16 0.49
N ARG A 26 4.50 -5.37 0.70
CA ARG A 26 5.29 -6.11 -0.27
C ARG A 26 4.36 -6.98 -1.11
N VAL A 27 4.28 -6.74 -2.40
CA VAL A 27 3.47 -7.51 -3.35
C VAL A 27 4.38 -8.48 -4.08
N VAL A 28 4.06 -9.77 -4.01
CA VAL A 28 4.78 -10.87 -4.66
C VAL A 28 3.86 -11.47 -5.73
N ASN A 29 4.29 -11.45 -6.98
CA ASN A 29 3.49 -11.92 -8.10
C ASN A 29 4.03 -13.23 -8.66
N TYR A 30 3.39 -14.36 -8.34
CA TYR A 30 3.69 -15.66 -8.95
C TYR A 30 2.83 -15.96 -10.18
N CYS A 31 1.98 -15.04 -10.62
CA CYS A 31 1.20 -15.23 -11.84
C CYS A 31 2.15 -15.28 -13.06
N PRO A 32 1.80 -16.01 -14.12
CA PRO A 32 2.60 -16.08 -15.34
C PRO A 32 2.56 -14.79 -16.19
N PHE A 33 1.86 -13.75 -15.71
CA PHE A 33 1.68 -12.46 -16.35
C PHE A 33 2.00 -11.33 -15.37
N ALA A 34 2.43 -10.19 -15.92
CA ALA A 34 2.60 -8.98 -15.13
C ALA A 34 1.23 -8.43 -14.71
N VAL A 35 1.21 -7.74 -13.57
CA VAL A 35 0.00 -7.09 -13.04
C VAL A 35 0.29 -5.63 -12.73
N ASP A 36 -0.67 -4.77 -13.01
CA ASP A 36 -0.70 -3.39 -12.55
C ASP A 36 -1.38 -3.34 -11.19
N PHE A 37 -0.59 -3.03 -10.17
CA PHE A 37 -1.00 -2.95 -8.78
C PHE A 37 -1.40 -1.52 -8.40
N HIS A 38 -2.52 -1.41 -7.69
CA HIS A 38 -3.08 -0.16 -7.21
C HIS A 38 -3.45 -0.21 -5.73
N ILE A 39 -3.33 0.95 -5.08
CA ILE A 39 -3.86 1.19 -3.73
C ILE A 39 -4.79 2.39 -3.81
N ASP A 40 -6.04 2.21 -3.38
CA ASP A 40 -7.12 3.20 -3.38
C ASP A 40 -7.30 3.91 -4.73
N GLY A 41 -7.03 3.19 -5.83
CA GLY A 41 -7.05 3.74 -7.19
C GLY A 41 -6.06 4.88 -7.46
N THR A 42 -5.12 5.17 -6.54
CA THR A 42 -4.22 6.34 -6.65
C THR A 42 -2.80 5.96 -7.03
N TYR A 43 -2.25 4.92 -6.40
CA TYR A 43 -0.90 4.44 -6.71
C TYR A 43 -0.97 3.45 -7.85
N GLN A 44 -0.02 3.50 -8.80
CA GLN A 44 0.09 2.51 -9.88
C GLN A 44 1.54 2.07 -10.02
N LEU A 45 1.77 0.76 -9.96
CA LEU A 45 3.05 0.17 -10.33
C LEU A 45 2.81 -1.18 -10.99
N THR A 46 3.70 -1.55 -11.92
CA THR A 46 3.66 -2.89 -12.52
C THR A 46 4.54 -3.85 -11.70
N VAL A 47 3.96 -4.97 -11.27
CA VAL A 47 4.67 -6.10 -10.66
C VAL A 47 4.97 -7.12 -11.76
N PRO A 48 6.26 -7.43 -12.05
CA PRO A 48 6.62 -8.43 -13.05
C PRO A 48 6.02 -9.80 -12.75
N SER A 49 5.87 -10.65 -13.77
CA SER A 49 5.42 -12.03 -13.61
C SER A 49 6.43 -12.91 -12.86
N SER A 50 6.01 -14.14 -12.55
CA SER A 50 6.88 -15.27 -12.21
C SER A 50 7.88 -15.02 -11.07
N GLY A 51 7.38 -14.50 -9.95
CA GLY A 51 8.16 -14.18 -8.75
C GLY A 51 8.61 -12.72 -8.67
N GLY A 52 8.04 -11.83 -9.49
CA GLY A 52 8.28 -10.40 -9.40
C GLY A 52 7.85 -9.84 -8.04
N VAL A 53 8.69 -8.99 -7.44
CA VAL A 53 8.43 -8.36 -6.14
C VAL A 53 8.49 -6.85 -6.26
N ARG A 54 7.53 -6.18 -5.62
CA ARG A 54 7.49 -4.72 -5.45
C ARG A 54 7.02 -4.36 -4.05
N THR A 55 7.51 -3.24 -3.54
CA THR A 55 7.11 -2.73 -2.22
C THR A 55 6.56 -1.33 -2.37
N VAL A 56 5.37 -1.08 -1.82
CA VAL A 56 4.81 0.27 -1.68
C VAL A 56 4.96 0.68 -0.22
N VAL A 57 5.52 1.86 0.02
CA VAL A 57 5.80 2.41 1.35
C VAL A 57 4.98 3.68 1.58
N GLY A 58 4.91 4.15 2.82
CA GLY A 58 4.24 5.41 3.15
C GLY A 58 2.71 5.29 3.17
N ILE A 59 2.18 4.08 3.35
CA ILE A 59 0.75 3.82 3.39
C ILE A 59 0.23 4.27 4.76
N PRO A 60 -0.74 5.20 4.82
CA PRO A 60 -1.31 5.65 6.09
C PRO A 60 -1.91 4.49 6.90
N LYS A 61 -2.05 4.69 8.21
CA LYS A 61 -2.83 3.76 9.03
C LYS A 61 -4.30 3.75 8.60
N GLY A 62 -4.88 2.58 8.40
CA GLY A 62 -6.30 2.41 8.13
C GLY A 62 -6.61 1.28 7.14
N VAL A 63 -7.88 1.16 6.77
CA VAL A 63 -8.31 0.18 5.77
C VAL A 63 -8.11 0.75 4.38
N HIS A 64 -7.35 0.03 3.56
CA HIS A 64 -7.04 0.39 2.18
C HIS A 64 -7.49 -0.71 1.22
N ARG A 65 -7.93 -0.29 0.03
CA ARG A 65 -8.29 -1.21 -1.06
C ARG A 65 -7.07 -1.44 -1.94
N LEU A 66 -6.68 -2.69 -2.05
CA LEU A 66 -5.58 -3.15 -2.90
C LEU A 66 -6.17 -3.85 -4.12
N GLU A 67 -5.70 -3.49 -5.30
CA GLU A 67 -6.15 -4.04 -6.57
C GLU A 67 -4.94 -4.45 -7.40
N ALA A 68 -5.01 -5.57 -8.09
CA ALA A 68 -4.02 -5.94 -9.09
C ALA A 68 -4.74 -6.46 -10.32
N TYR A 69 -4.42 -5.94 -11.51
CA TYR A 69 -5.04 -6.39 -12.74
C TYR A 69 -4.02 -6.65 -13.83
N SER A 70 -4.28 -7.61 -14.72
CA SER A 70 -3.48 -7.79 -15.93
C SER A 70 -4.31 -7.43 -17.15
N THR A 71 -3.87 -6.42 -17.91
CA THR A 71 -4.51 -6.07 -19.20
C THR A 71 -4.34 -7.18 -20.24
N SER A 72 -3.27 -7.96 -20.13
CA SER A 72 -2.93 -9.00 -21.12
C SER A 72 -3.79 -10.26 -21.01
N THR A 73 -4.22 -10.60 -19.80
CA THR A 73 -4.99 -11.82 -19.52
C THR A 73 -6.37 -11.55 -18.91
N ASN A 74 -6.73 -10.27 -18.70
CA ASN A 74 -7.97 -9.85 -18.06
C ASN A 74 -8.22 -10.48 -16.68
N HIS A 75 -7.15 -10.74 -15.93
CA HIS A 75 -7.23 -11.21 -14.55
C HIS A 75 -7.29 -10.03 -13.59
N TYR A 76 -8.13 -10.12 -12.56
CA TYR A 76 -8.32 -9.09 -11.54
C TYR A 76 -8.29 -9.70 -10.13
N PHE A 77 -7.58 -9.03 -9.23
CA PHE A 77 -7.45 -9.37 -7.81
C PHE A 77 -7.79 -8.16 -6.97
N GLU A 78 -8.52 -8.37 -5.89
CA GLU A 78 -8.86 -7.33 -4.92
C GLU A 78 -8.67 -7.86 -3.50
N ARG A 79 -8.26 -6.98 -2.61
CA ARG A 79 -8.26 -7.21 -1.16
C ARG A 79 -8.40 -5.89 -0.39
N TYR A 80 -9.04 -5.96 0.76
CA TYR A 80 -9.05 -4.89 1.76
C TYR A 80 -8.11 -5.29 2.90
N LEU A 81 -7.14 -4.44 3.24
CA LEU A 81 -6.21 -4.66 4.34
C LEU A 81 -6.27 -3.49 5.32
N ASP A 82 -6.30 -3.82 6.61
CA ASP A 82 -6.12 -2.84 7.68
C ASP A 82 -4.62 -2.67 7.97
N PHE A 83 -4.07 -1.53 7.58
CA PHE A 83 -2.68 -1.15 7.81
C PHE A 83 -2.53 -0.64 9.23
N TYR A 84 -2.32 -1.57 10.16
CA TYR A 84 -1.75 -1.32 11.49
C TYR A 84 -0.40 -2.03 11.69
N THR A 85 0.05 -2.71 10.63
CA THR A 85 1.31 -3.44 10.51
C THR A 85 1.72 -3.46 9.03
N ASP A 86 2.95 -3.87 8.77
CA ASP A 86 3.43 -4.11 7.42
C ASP A 86 2.85 -5.41 6.87
N TRP A 87 2.60 -5.45 5.56
CA TRP A 87 1.92 -6.55 4.90
C TRP A 87 2.76 -7.16 3.77
N GLU A 88 2.53 -8.44 3.52
CA GLU A 88 2.92 -9.12 2.30
C GLU A 88 1.67 -9.66 1.61
N TRP A 89 1.45 -9.31 0.34
CA TRP A 89 0.37 -9.84 -0.49
C TRP A 89 0.95 -10.66 -1.64
N THR A 90 0.67 -11.96 -1.62
CA THR A 90 1.09 -12.92 -2.64
C THR A 90 -0.05 -13.21 -3.61
N LEU A 91 0.20 -12.93 -4.89
CA LEU A 91 -0.70 -13.25 -6.00
C LEU A 91 -0.29 -14.57 -6.62
N CYS A 92 -1.28 -15.40 -6.96
CA CYS A 92 -1.12 -16.71 -7.58
C CYS A 92 -0.19 -17.69 -6.82
N PRO A 93 -0.29 -17.87 -5.48
CA PRO A 93 0.61 -18.75 -4.71
C PRO A 93 0.53 -20.24 -5.11
N GLY A 94 -0.40 -20.62 -5.99
CA GLY A 94 -0.55 -21.96 -6.55
C GLY A 94 -0.55 -22.02 -8.09
N ALA A 95 -0.22 -20.95 -8.81
CA ALA A 95 -0.19 -20.99 -10.28
C ALA A 95 0.95 -21.85 -10.87
N ALA A 96 1.89 -22.31 -10.04
CA ALA A 96 2.73 -23.45 -10.41
C ALA A 96 1.95 -24.79 -10.48
N ALA A 97 0.69 -24.85 -10.02
CA ALA A 97 0.00 -26.09 -9.69
C ALA A 97 -1.47 -26.26 -10.14
N ALA A 98 -2.26 -25.24 -10.50
CA ALA A 98 -3.69 -25.50 -10.83
C ALA A 98 -4.34 -24.47 -11.76
N GLY A 99 -5.16 -24.97 -12.69
CA GLY A 99 -5.95 -24.23 -13.67
C GLY A 99 -7.33 -23.78 -13.19
N ASP A 100 -7.49 -23.51 -11.89
CA ASP A 100 -8.66 -22.82 -11.35
C ASP A 100 -8.29 -21.37 -11.01
N GLY A 101 -9.29 -20.48 -10.96
CA GLY A 101 -9.14 -19.02 -10.85
C GLY A 101 -8.06 -18.56 -9.86
N PRO A 102 -7.46 -17.38 -10.08
CA PRO A 102 -6.12 -17.16 -9.61
C PRO A 102 -6.10 -16.98 -8.08
N ALA A 103 -5.40 -17.88 -7.39
CA ALA A 103 -5.27 -17.85 -5.94
C ALA A 103 -4.61 -16.56 -5.46
N GLN A 104 -4.86 -16.15 -4.21
CA GLN A 104 -4.17 -15.01 -3.58
C GLN A 104 -4.17 -15.13 -2.05
N GLU A 105 -3.11 -14.66 -1.40
CA GLU A 105 -2.94 -14.73 0.06
C GLU A 105 -2.22 -13.48 0.59
N ALA A 106 -2.63 -12.93 1.74
CA ALA A 106 -1.91 -11.86 2.42
C ALA A 106 -1.60 -12.25 3.86
N ARG A 107 -0.40 -11.89 4.33
CA ARG A 107 0.12 -12.17 5.66
C ARG A 107 0.85 -10.94 6.21
N PRO A 108 0.93 -10.74 7.54
CA PRO A 108 1.81 -9.73 8.10
C PRO A 108 3.25 -9.97 7.63
N ALA A 109 3.93 -8.92 7.18
CA ALA A 109 5.36 -8.98 6.91
C ALA A 109 6.06 -9.05 8.27
N GLY A 110 6.55 -10.23 8.65
CA GLY A 110 7.30 -10.40 9.91
C GLY A 110 8.43 -9.37 9.98
N ARG A 111 8.51 -8.66 11.11
CA ARG A 111 9.62 -7.74 11.39
C ARG A 111 10.87 -8.52 11.81
#